data_AF-A0A7Y3P1N2-F1
#
_entry.id   AF-A0A7Y3P1N2-F1
#
_cell.length_a   1.000
_cell.length_b   1.000
_cell.length_c   1.000
_cell.angle_alpha   90.00
_cell.angle_beta   90.00
_cell.angle_gamma   90.00
#
_symmetry.space_group_name_H-M   'P 1'
#
loop_
_entity.id
_entity.type
_entity.pdbx_description
1 polymer ?
#
loop_
_entity_poly.entity_id
_entity_poly.type
_entity_poly.pdbx_seq_one_letter_code
_entity_poly.pdbx_strand_id
1 'polypeptide(L)'
;MSTAELKSNLHYLIDKAKDSKLLKIAYLLLSENKKTGEDWWDSISENEKASIEKGLMDIKKRKVIPHERLIKMLKAEFPEAFK
;
A
#
# COMPACT_ATOMS: atom_id res chain seq x y z
N MET A 1 28.56 5.17 6.44
CA MET A 1 28.17 5.73 5.13
C MET A 1 27.69 7.16 5.35
N SER A 2 28.27 8.13 4.66
CA SER A 2 27.86 9.53 4.74
C SER A 2 26.53 9.76 4.00
N THR A 3 25.86 10.89 4.28
CA THR A 3 24.64 11.28 3.56
C THR A 3 24.88 11.40 2.06
N ALA A 4 26.07 11.85 1.65
CA ALA A 4 26.45 11.93 0.24
C ALA A 4 26.55 10.54 -0.39
N GLU A 5 27.25 9.61 0.26
CA GLU A 5 27.38 8.22 -0.18
C GLU A 5 26.01 7.51 -0.26
N LEU A 6 25.11 7.77 0.68
CA LEU A 6 23.75 7.23 0.67
C LEU A 6 22.96 7.67 -0.55
N LYS A 7 23.01 8.97 -0.88
CA LYS A 7 22.32 9.50 -2.06
C LYS A 7 22.85 8.89 -3.35
N SER A 8 24.16 8.82 -3.50
CA SER A 8 24.79 8.22 -4.69
C SER A 8 24.40 6.75 -4.86
N ASN A 9 24.39 5.98 -3.77
CA ASN A 9 23.98 4.57 -3.83
C ASN A 9 22.50 4.39 -4.17
N LEU A 10 21.61 5.24 -3.62
CA LEU A 10 20.19 5.20 -3.95
C LEU A 10 19.92 5.52 -5.43
N HIS A 11 20.58 6.54 -5.98
CA HIS A 11 20.48 6.84 -7.41
C HIS A 11 20.91 5.64 -8.27
N TYR A 12 22.03 5.00 -7.93
CA TYR A 12 22.50 3.81 -8.64
C TYR A 12 21.48 2.65 -8.59
N LEU A 13 20.89 2.39 -7.42
CA LEU A 13 19.90 1.31 -7.27
C LEU A 13 18.61 1.59 -8.05
N ILE A 14 18.15 2.84 -8.06
CA ILE A 14 16.97 3.28 -8.80
C ILE A 14 17.20 3.11 -10.30
N ASP A 15 18.36 3.53 -10.82
CA ASP A 15 18.69 3.42 -12.25
C ASP A 15 18.78 1.97 -12.74
N LYS A 16 19.14 1.04 -11.85
CA LYS A 16 19.25 -0.39 -12.18
C LYS A 16 17.97 -1.18 -11.98
N ALA A 17 17.00 -0.64 -11.24
CA ALA A 17 15.74 -1.32 -10.97
C ALA A 17 14.90 -1.45 -12.25
N LYS A 18 14.48 -2.69 -12.54
CA LYS A 18 13.59 -3.00 -13.69
C LYS A 18 12.14 -3.26 -13.27
N ASP A 19 11.92 -3.54 -11.98
CA ASP A 19 10.59 -3.78 -11.45
C ASP A 19 9.87 -2.45 -11.21
N SER A 20 8.85 -2.17 -12.02
CA SER A 20 8.03 -0.97 -11.91
C SER A 20 7.27 -0.86 -10.59
N LYS A 21 6.97 -1.98 -9.91
CA LYS A 21 6.33 -1.95 -8.58
C LYS A 21 7.29 -1.41 -7.53
N LEU A 22 8.55 -1.85 -7.54
CA LEU A 22 9.57 -1.35 -6.62
C LEU A 22 9.85 0.14 -6.84
N LEU A 23 9.93 0.57 -8.11
CA LEU A 23 10.09 1.99 -8.44
C LEU A 23 8.91 2.85 -7.97
N LYS A 24 7.67 2.36 -8.07
CA LYS A 24 6.48 3.05 -7.55
C LYS A 24 6.52 3.18 -6.02
N ILE A 25 6.94 2.14 -5.31
CA ILE A 25 7.06 2.19 -3.85
C ILE A 25 8.16 3.18 -3.44
N ALA A 26 9.32 3.13 -4.09
CA ALA A 26 10.41 4.07 -3.84
C ALA A 26 9.97 5.52 -4.11
N TYR A 27 9.21 5.75 -5.18
CA TYR A 27 8.63 7.06 -5.48
C TYR A 27 7.71 7.55 -4.36
N LEU A 28 6.76 6.73 -3.90
CA LEU A 28 5.84 7.10 -2.82
C LEU A 28 6.61 7.51 -1.55
N LEU A 29 7.49 6.63 -1.06
CA LEU A 29 8.26 6.87 0.18
C LEU A 29 9.17 8.11 0.10
N LEU A 30 9.75 8.39 -1.07
CA LEU A 30 10.62 9.55 -1.25
C LEU A 30 9.84 10.82 -1.57
N SER A 31 8.62 10.71 -2.09
CA SER A 31 7.73 11.83 -2.38
C SER A 31 7.07 12.41 -1.12
N GLU A 32 6.82 11.57 -0.11
CA GLU A 32 6.33 11.97 1.23
C GLU A 32 7.35 12.85 1.98
N ASN A 33 8.63 12.81 1.59
CA ASN A 33 9.67 13.67 2.16
C ASN A 33 9.63 15.12 1.64
N LYS A 34 8.73 15.47 0.71
CA LYS A 34 8.52 16.85 0.26
C LYS A 34 7.72 17.65 1.30
N LYS A 35 8.44 18.18 2.29
CA LYS A 35 8.08 19.35 3.12
C LYS A 35 6.68 19.33 3.77
N THR A 36 6.69 19.04 5.08
CA THR A 36 5.98 19.76 6.14
C THR A 36 4.47 20.04 5.94
N GLY A 37 3.63 19.18 6.54
CA GLY A 37 2.39 19.65 7.16
C GLY A 37 1.12 18.86 6.85
N GLU A 38 1.08 18.12 5.75
CA GLU A 38 -0.10 17.30 5.42
C GLU A 38 0.20 15.84 5.71
N ASP A 39 -0.39 15.33 6.79
CA ASP A 39 -0.55 13.90 6.99
C ASP A 39 -1.31 13.36 5.77
N TRP A 40 -0.90 12.21 5.22
CA TRP A 40 -1.64 11.60 4.12
C TRP A 40 -3.11 11.36 4.53
N TRP A 41 -3.37 11.20 5.84
CA TRP A 41 -4.71 11.13 6.41
C TRP A 41 -5.56 12.34 6.03
N ASP A 42 -4.97 13.54 6.00
CA ASP A 42 -5.65 14.78 5.62
C ASP A 42 -5.85 14.90 4.10
N SER A 43 -5.15 14.09 3.30
CA SER A 43 -5.22 14.11 1.84
C SER A 43 -6.30 13.19 1.24
N ILE A 44 -6.85 12.25 2.02
CA ILE A 44 -7.91 11.34 1.57
C ILE A 44 -9.31 11.86 1.89
N SER A 45 -10.30 11.50 1.08
CA SER A 45 -11.68 11.93 1.27
C SER A 45 -12.31 11.36 2.54
N GLU A 46 -13.34 12.02 3.06
CA GLU A 46 -14.09 11.52 4.23
C GLU A 46 -14.71 10.13 3.99
N ASN A 47 -15.09 9.81 2.75
CA ASN A 47 -15.59 8.48 2.40
C ASN A 47 -14.50 7.41 2.50
N GLU A 48 -13.28 7.75 2.11
CA GLU A 48 -12.11 6.87 2.23
C GLU A 48 -11.74 6.69 3.70
N LYS A 49 -11.69 7.78 4.49
CA LYS A 49 -11.48 7.71 5.95
C LYS A 49 -12.52 6.82 6.62
N ALA A 50 -13.80 7.04 6.35
CA ALA A 50 -14.89 6.24 6.91
C ALA A 50 -14.80 4.76 6.52
N SER A 51 -14.38 4.45 5.29
CA SER A 51 -14.16 3.08 4.84
C SER A 51 -13.01 2.40 5.59
N ILE A 52 -11.92 3.12 5.83
CA ILE A 52 -10.76 2.65 6.61
C ILE A 52 -11.15 2.44 8.08
N GLU A 53 -11.82 3.42 8.70
CA GLU A 53 -12.30 3.32 10.09
C GLU A 53 -13.25 2.12 10.28
N LYS A 54 -14.17 1.92 9.33
CA LYS A 54 -15.05 0.74 9.32
C LYS A 54 -14.24 -0.55 9.27
N GLY A 55 -13.24 -0.64 8.39
CA GLY A 55 -12.34 -1.80 8.31
C GLY A 55 -11.62 -2.07 9.64
N LEU A 56 -11.09 -1.02 10.29
CA LEU A 56 -10.45 -1.13 11.60
C LEU A 56 -11.43 -1.60 12.69
N MET A 57 -12.67 -1.10 12.69
CA MET A 57 -13.72 -1.55 13.60
C MET A 57 -14.11 -3.01 13.35
N ASP A 58 -14.21 -3.44 12.10
CA ASP A 58 -14.51 -4.82 11.74
C ASP A 58 -13.40 -5.77 12.20
N ILE A 59 -12.13 -5.38 12.07
CA ILE A 59 -10.99 -6.12 12.64
C ILE A 59 -11.11 -6.25 14.16
N LYS A 60 -11.38 -5.16 14.88
CA LYS A 60 -11.57 -5.17 16.35
C LYS A 60 -12.72 -6.08 16.77
N LYS A 61 -13.80 -6.12 15.96
CA LYS A 61 -14.98 -6.98 16.17
C LYS A 61 -14.79 -8.41 15.65
N ARG A 62 -13.59 -8.79 15.20
CA ARG A 62 -13.28 -10.10 14.58
C ARG A 62 -14.16 -10.43 13.37
N LYS A 63 -14.66 -9.42 12.67
CA LYS A 63 -15.39 -9.55 11.40
C LYS A 63 -14.42 -9.65 10.23
N VAL A 64 -13.48 -10.59 10.32
CA VAL A 64 -12.47 -10.85 9.30
C VAL A 64 -12.60 -12.26 8.79
N ILE A 65 -12.31 -12.47 7.50
CA ILE A 65 -12.34 -13.78 6.87
C ILE A 65 -10.89 -14.11 6.43
N PRO A 66 -10.33 -15.26 6.85
CA PRO A 66 -9.02 -15.69 6.37
C PRO A 66 -8.99 -15.82 4.85
N HIS A 67 -7.85 -15.52 4.24
CA HIS A 67 -7.68 -15.51 2.78
C HIS A 67 -8.15 -16.83 2.13
N GLU A 68 -7.74 -17.99 2.65
CA GLU A 68 -8.14 -19.29 2.12
C GLU A 68 -9.67 -19.48 2.11
N ARG A 69 -10.35 -19.00 3.16
CA ARG A 69 -11.80 -19.09 3.28
C ARG A 69 -12.49 -18.13 2.31
N LEU A 70 -11.97 -16.92 2.16
CA LEU A 70 -12.47 -15.95 1.18
C LEU A 70 -12.37 -16.52 -0.25
N ILE A 71 -11.23 -17.09 -0.63
CA ILE A 71 -11.03 -17.69 -1.95
C ILE A 71 -12.00 -18.86 -2.18
N LYS A 72 -12.22 -19.73 -1.18
CA LYS A 72 -13.20 -20.81 -1.30
C LYS A 72 -14.61 -20.27 -1.54
N MET A 73 -15.02 -19.22 -0.83
CA MET A 73 -16.34 -18.59 -1.01
C MET A 73 -16.47 -17.97 -2.41
N LEU A 74 -15.47 -17.20 -2.84
CA LEU A 74 -15.50 -16.55 -4.16
C LEU A 74 -15.51 -17.56 -5.31
N LYS A 75 -14.77 -18.66 -5.21
CA LYS A 75 -14.81 -19.73 -6.21
C LYS A 75 -16.17 -20.42 -6.30
N ALA A 76 -16.86 -20.56 -5.17
CA ALA A 76 -18.18 -21.17 -5.11
C ALA A 76 -19.27 -20.23 -5.68
N GLU A 77 -19.16 -18.93 -5.42
CA GLU A 77 -20.15 -17.93 -5.81
C GLU A 77 -19.93 -17.37 -7.22
N PHE A 78 -18.68 -17.29 -7.66
CA PHE A 78 -18.29 -16.75 -8.96
C PHE A 78 -17.34 -17.70 -9.72
N PRO A 79 -17.74 -18.94 -10.02
CA PRO A 79 -16.85 -19.94 -10.63
C PRO A 79 -16.28 -19.49 -11.99
N GLU A 80 -17.01 -18.68 -12.74
CA GLU A 80 -16.61 -18.16 -14.05
C GLU A 80 -15.38 -17.24 -13.98
N ALA A 81 -15.20 -16.53 -12.86
CA ALA A 81 -14.11 -15.57 -12.66
C ALA A 81 -12.76 -16.24 -12.32
N PHE A 82 -12.76 -17.56 -12.10
CA PHE A 82 -11.58 -18.34 -11.71
C PHE A 82 -11.26 -19.47 -12.70
N LYS A 83 -11.84 -19.43 -13.91
CA LYS A 83 -11.51 -20.34 -15.02
C LYS A 83 -10.17 -20.02 -15.66
#